data_AF-A0A2M9Q147-F1
#
_entry.id   AF-A0A2M9Q147-F1
#
_cell.length_a   1.000
_cell.length_b   1.000
_cell.length_c   1.000
_cell.angle_alpha   90.00
_cell.angle_beta   90.00
_cell.angle_gamma   90.00
#
_symmetry.space_group_name_H-M   'P 1'
#
loop_
_entity.id
_entity.type
_entity.pdbx_description
1 polymer ?
#
loop_
_entity_poly.entity_id
_entity_poly.type
_entity_poly.pdbx_seq_one_letter_code
_entity_poly.pdbx_strand_id
1 'polypeptide(L)'
;MKQIFAYENIEQYQNNIQPTQYFIEKLEIYRQLLEKEYELHDIPKAIVWTSEEIATNIFSTVPIPAYTNKDIIYMNPNLEDWRQLFSRQLEGLQHVEIEEYYKTISNDHIFCILAHELTHHSDLFLDEFDDDRLDSIWFEEGMCEYLSKKLTLNENQFDEVAKKELELIHLFKDKYGKHSLDDFGTGSYEAKNLTSIMYDYWRSFQTIKYLVEERSNNNIHLVFEVYHRWDKEGRKVSLTQYFNLDNFLNSL
;
A
#
# COMPACT_ATOMS: atom_id res chain seq x y z
N MET A 1 4.13 -8.56 -18.42
CA MET A 1 2.91 -9.01 -17.71
C MET A 1 1.77 -9.24 -18.69
N LYS A 2 1.09 -10.39 -18.64
CA LYS A 2 -0.15 -10.61 -19.41
C LYS A 2 -1.30 -9.79 -18.82
N GLN A 3 -2.18 -9.29 -19.67
CA GLN A 3 -3.38 -8.54 -19.25
C GLN A 3 -4.59 -9.49 -19.33
N ILE A 4 -5.18 -9.84 -18.20
CA ILE A 4 -6.32 -10.76 -18.10
C ILE A 4 -7.52 -9.96 -17.62
N PHE A 5 -8.64 -10.05 -18.33
CA PHE A 5 -9.87 -9.35 -17.97
C PHE A 5 -10.88 -10.39 -17.47
N ALA A 6 -11.25 -10.28 -16.19
CA ALA A 6 -12.15 -11.20 -15.51
C ALA A 6 -13.36 -10.41 -14.99
N TYR A 7 -14.43 -10.37 -15.79
CA TYR A 7 -15.69 -9.70 -15.45
C TYR A 7 -16.86 -10.66 -15.68
N GLU A 8 -17.93 -10.51 -14.90
CA GLU A 8 -19.11 -11.37 -14.99
C GLU A 8 -19.92 -11.09 -16.26
N ASN A 9 -19.85 -9.85 -16.76
CA ASN A 9 -20.60 -9.43 -17.93
C ASN A 9 -19.84 -8.37 -18.75
N ILE A 10 -20.32 -8.16 -19.98
CA ILE A 10 -19.70 -7.25 -20.95
C ILE A 10 -19.78 -5.79 -20.50
N GLU A 11 -20.81 -5.41 -19.74
CA GLU A 11 -21.00 -4.03 -19.27
C GLU A 11 -19.94 -3.66 -18.23
N GLN A 12 -19.67 -4.55 -17.27
CA GLN A 12 -18.56 -4.39 -16.32
C GLN A 12 -17.23 -4.24 -17.04
N TYR A 13 -16.96 -5.05 -18.07
CA TYR A 13 -15.74 -4.91 -18.88
C TYR A 13 -15.69 -3.54 -19.58
N GLN A 14 -16.78 -3.13 -20.21
CA GLN A 14 -16.86 -1.86 -20.95
C GLN A 14 -16.68 -0.64 -20.05
N ASN A 15 -17.21 -0.68 -18.82
CA ASN A 15 -17.05 0.40 -17.84
C ASN A 15 -15.62 0.52 -17.32
N ASN A 16 -14.83 -0.56 -17.38
CA ASN A 16 -13.50 -0.62 -16.79
C ASN A 16 -12.35 -0.60 -17.81
N ILE A 17 -12.61 -0.77 -19.11
CA ILE A 17 -11.54 -0.86 -20.11
C ILE A 17 -10.74 0.43 -20.27
N GLN A 18 -11.40 1.60 -20.23
CA GLN A 18 -10.71 2.89 -20.35
C GLN A 18 -9.76 3.18 -19.18
N PRO A 19 -10.19 3.11 -17.90
CA PRO A 19 -9.26 3.30 -16.79
C PRO A 19 -8.15 2.23 -16.79
N THR A 20 -8.46 0.99 -17.18
CA THR A 20 -7.45 -0.07 -17.32
C THR A 20 -6.34 0.28 -18.31
N GLN A 21 -6.71 0.80 -19.49
CA GLN A 21 -5.72 1.20 -20.52
C GLN A 21 -4.78 2.30 -20.00
N TYR A 22 -5.34 3.29 -19.31
CA TYR A 22 -4.57 4.35 -18.66
C TYR A 22 -3.56 3.78 -17.64
N PHE A 23 -3.98 2.81 -16.82
CA PHE A 23 -3.10 2.19 -15.84
C PHE A 23 -1.99 1.34 -16.47
N ILE A 24 -2.30 0.58 -17.54
CA ILE A 24 -1.31 -0.23 -18.26
C ILE A 24 -0.17 0.65 -18.80
N GLU A 25 -0.51 1.79 -19.39
CA GLU A 25 0.49 2.72 -19.95
C GLU A 25 1.39 3.32 -18.87
N LYS A 26 0.81 3.77 -17.75
CA LYS A 26 1.59 4.29 -16.61
C LYS A 26 2.44 3.23 -15.93
N LEU A 27 1.93 2.00 -15.81
CA LEU A 27 2.62 0.92 -15.11
C LEU A 27 3.94 0.56 -15.80
N GLU A 28 3.99 0.63 -17.13
CA GLU A 28 5.23 0.34 -17.87
C GLU A 28 6.34 1.34 -17.53
N ILE A 29 6.01 2.62 -17.35
CA ILE A 29 6.96 3.66 -16.94
C ILE A 29 7.46 3.38 -15.51
N TYR A 30 6.52 3.07 -14.61
CA TYR A 30 6.86 2.78 -13.22
C TYR A 30 7.70 1.50 -13.07
N ARG A 31 7.36 0.45 -13.83
CA ARG A 31 8.13 -0.81 -13.90
C ARG A 31 9.58 -0.55 -14.28
N GLN A 32 9.82 0.21 -15.35
CA GLN A 32 11.18 0.54 -15.80
C GLN A 32 11.98 1.32 -14.75
N LEU A 33 11.31 2.17 -13.96
CA LEU A 33 11.94 2.87 -12.85
C LEU A 33 12.35 1.89 -11.73
N LEU A 34 11.46 0.96 -11.36
CA LEU A 34 11.77 -0.06 -10.35
C LEU A 34 12.88 -1.01 -10.81
N GLU A 35 12.89 -1.43 -12.07
CA GLU A 35 13.98 -2.26 -12.63
C GLU A 35 15.34 -1.56 -12.53
N LYS A 36 15.36 -0.23 -12.73
CA LYS A 36 16.58 0.55 -12.77
C LYS A 36 17.11 0.91 -11.37
N GLU A 37 16.22 1.25 -10.45
CA GLU A 37 16.58 1.87 -9.18
C GLU A 37 16.21 1.02 -7.96
N TYR A 38 15.36 0.00 -8.08
CA TYR A 38 14.80 -0.71 -6.93
C TYR A 38 14.78 -2.23 -7.11
N GLU A 39 15.77 -2.79 -7.81
CA GLU A 39 16.02 -4.23 -7.90
C GLU A 39 14.78 -5.08 -8.27
N LEU A 40 13.88 -4.56 -9.11
CA LEU A 40 12.79 -5.35 -9.69
C LEU A 40 13.36 -6.21 -10.82
N HIS A 41 13.76 -7.44 -10.51
CA HIS A 41 14.29 -8.37 -11.51
C HIS A 41 13.21 -9.31 -12.05
N ASP A 42 12.41 -9.89 -11.16
CA ASP A 42 11.31 -10.76 -11.51
C ASP A 42 9.99 -9.98 -11.48
N ILE A 43 9.27 -9.98 -12.60
CA ILE A 43 7.96 -9.32 -12.71
C ILE A 43 6.84 -10.35 -12.65
N PRO A 44 5.63 -9.97 -12.16
CA PRO A 44 4.51 -10.87 -12.15
C PRO A 44 4.16 -11.35 -13.57
N LYS A 45 3.67 -12.57 -13.68
CA LYS A 45 3.29 -13.17 -14.96
C LYS A 45 2.08 -12.48 -15.56
N ALA A 46 1.13 -12.02 -14.74
CA ALA A 46 -0.10 -11.39 -15.19
C ALA A 46 -0.65 -10.33 -14.24
N ILE A 47 -1.53 -9.48 -14.78
CA ILE A 47 -2.45 -8.64 -14.03
C ILE A 47 -3.86 -9.11 -14.39
N VAL A 48 -4.68 -9.39 -13.39
CA VAL A 48 -6.09 -9.72 -13.51
C VAL A 48 -6.91 -8.47 -13.17
N TRP A 49 -7.48 -7.86 -14.20
CA TRP A 49 -8.41 -6.75 -14.09
C TRP A 49 -9.81 -7.28 -13.84
N THR A 50 -10.42 -6.88 -12.72
CA THR A 50 -11.67 -7.48 -12.27
C THR A 50 -12.52 -6.50 -11.47
N SER A 51 -13.74 -6.89 -11.07
CA SER A 51 -14.61 -6.06 -10.22
C SER A 51 -14.22 -6.19 -8.74
N GLU A 52 -14.66 -5.24 -7.91
CA GLU A 52 -14.52 -5.31 -6.45
C GLU A 52 -15.04 -6.65 -5.89
N GLU A 53 -16.23 -7.07 -6.32
CA GLU A 53 -16.89 -8.30 -5.87
C GLU A 53 -16.02 -9.54 -6.14
N ILE A 54 -15.50 -9.68 -7.37
CA ILE A 54 -14.68 -10.83 -7.72
C ILE A 54 -13.34 -10.77 -6.95
N ALA A 55 -12.70 -9.60 -6.88
CA ALA A 55 -11.42 -9.45 -6.19
C ALA A 55 -11.52 -9.82 -4.70
N THR A 56 -12.58 -9.39 -4.03
CA THR A 56 -12.70 -9.49 -2.56
C THR A 56 -13.44 -10.72 -2.06
N ASN A 57 -14.33 -11.33 -2.86
CA ASN A 57 -15.17 -12.47 -2.44
C ASN A 57 -14.91 -13.77 -3.22
N ILE A 58 -14.29 -13.71 -4.40
CA ILE A 58 -14.05 -14.90 -5.25
C ILE A 58 -12.57 -15.27 -5.31
N PHE A 59 -11.69 -14.32 -5.62
CA PHE A 59 -10.26 -14.59 -5.68
C PHE A 59 -9.56 -14.44 -4.32
N SER A 60 -10.16 -13.69 -3.40
CA SER A 60 -9.65 -13.46 -2.04
C SER A 60 -10.80 -13.47 -1.02
N THR A 61 -10.45 -13.21 0.23
CA THR A 61 -11.37 -12.89 1.34
C THR A 61 -11.01 -11.57 2.02
N VAL A 62 -10.03 -10.85 1.49
CA VAL A 62 -9.56 -9.55 1.98
C VAL A 62 -10.48 -8.45 1.44
N PRO A 63 -10.88 -7.45 2.25
CA PRO A 63 -11.83 -6.41 1.86
C PRO A 63 -11.24 -5.32 0.94
N ILE A 64 -10.02 -5.51 0.42
CA ILE A 64 -9.31 -4.58 -0.45
C ILE A 64 -9.28 -5.20 -1.86
N PRO A 65 -9.83 -4.53 -2.90
CA PRO A 65 -9.95 -5.09 -4.25
C PRO A 65 -8.66 -4.93 -5.07
N ALA A 66 -7.52 -4.97 -4.40
CA ALA A 66 -6.19 -5.05 -4.97
C ALA A 66 -5.31 -5.86 -4.02
N TYR A 67 -4.53 -6.77 -4.61
CA TYR A 67 -3.50 -7.52 -3.90
C TYR A 67 -2.63 -8.23 -4.93
N THR A 68 -1.48 -8.70 -4.48
CA THR A 68 -0.50 -9.39 -5.31
C THR A 68 -0.09 -10.70 -4.67
N ASN A 69 0.19 -11.69 -5.51
CA ASN A 69 0.95 -12.86 -5.12
C ASN A 69 2.17 -12.98 -6.02
N LYS A 70 2.97 -14.03 -5.81
CA LYS A 70 4.20 -14.29 -6.56
C LYS A 70 4.07 -14.14 -8.08
N ASP A 71 2.94 -14.52 -8.65
CA ASP A 71 2.77 -14.60 -10.10
C ASP A 71 1.76 -13.58 -10.66
N ILE A 72 0.84 -13.06 -9.84
CA ILE A 72 -0.36 -12.36 -10.33
C ILE A 72 -0.70 -11.18 -9.42
N ILE A 73 -0.88 -10.01 -10.04
CA ILE A 73 -1.56 -8.86 -9.44
C ILE A 73 -3.05 -8.94 -9.76
N TYR A 74 -3.90 -8.72 -8.77
CA TYR A 74 -5.35 -8.53 -8.94
C TYR A 74 -5.68 -7.08 -8.70
N MET A 75 -6.49 -6.47 -9.57
CA MET A 75 -6.80 -5.04 -9.47
C MET A 75 -8.20 -4.72 -9.98
N ASN A 76 -8.98 -4.02 -9.15
CA ASN A 76 -10.17 -3.30 -9.60
C ASN A 76 -9.78 -1.91 -10.11
N PRO A 77 -9.98 -1.60 -11.41
CA PRO A 77 -9.64 -0.29 -11.97
C PRO A 77 -10.72 0.78 -11.76
N ASN A 78 -11.85 0.46 -11.12
CA ASN A 78 -12.98 1.38 -11.03
C ASN A 78 -12.79 2.47 -9.95
N LEU A 79 -12.71 3.73 -10.38
CA LEU A 79 -12.54 4.87 -9.47
C LEU A 79 -13.65 5.01 -8.43
N GLU A 80 -14.91 4.74 -8.80
CA GLU A 80 -16.05 4.96 -7.92
C GLU A 80 -16.11 3.91 -6.81
N ASP A 81 -15.80 2.66 -7.13
CA ASP A 81 -15.67 1.58 -6.14
C ASP A 81 -14.60 1.94 -5.08
N TRP A 82 -13.45 2.48 -5.50
CA TRP A 82 -12.40 2.93 -4.58
C TRP A 82 -12.83 4.11 -3.71
N ARG A 83 -13.54 5.09 -4.26
CA ARG A 83 -14.08 6.21 -3.47
C ARG A 83 -15.08 5.74 -2.42
N GLN A 84 -15.91 4.75 -2.77
CA GLN A 84 -16.82 4.12 -1.82
C GLN A 84 -16.05 3.34 -0.75
N LEU A 85 -15.01 2.60 -1.12
CA LEU A 85 -14.15 1.89 -0.18
C LEU A 85 -13.49 2.85 0.83
N PHE A 86 -12.87 3.93 0.34
CA PHE A 86 -12.30 4.95 1.22
C PHE A 86 -13.35 5.59 2.12
N SER A 87 -14.57 5.82 1.62
CA SER A 87 -15.66 6.33 2.47
C SER A 87 -16.07 5.33 3.56
N ARG A 88 -16.10 4.03 3.26
CA ARG A 88 -16.43 2.97 4.24
C ARG A 88 -15.42 2.90 5.40
N GLN A 89 -14.15 3.25 5.15
CA GLN A 89 -13.12 3.22 6.20
C GLN A 89 -13.33 4.28 7.31
N LEU A 90 -14.22 5.26 7.10
CA LEU A 90 -14.61 6.21 8.14
C LEU A 90 -15.57 5.62 9.19
N GLU A 91 -16.10 4.42 8.97
CA GLU A 91 -17.03 3.74 9.90
C GLU A 91 -18.27 4.59 10.28
N GLY A 92 -18.68 5.48 9.38
CA GLY A 92 -19.80 6.40 9.61
C GLY A 92 -19.46 7.61 10.51
N LEU A 93 -18.19 7.81 10.88
CA LEU A 93 -17.74 9.06 11.48
C LEU A 93 -17.89 10.19 10.46
N GLN A 94 -18.53 11.29 10.87
CA GLN A 94 -18.65 12.47 10.03
C GLN A 94 -17.38 13.30 10.11
N HIS A 95 -16.65 13.39 8.99
CA HIS A 95 -15.47 14.23 8.89
C HIS A 95 -15.43 14.94 7.53
N VAL A 96 -16.09 16.09 7.47
CA VAL A 96 -16.37 16.84 6.23
C VAL A 96 -15.13 16.99 5.35
N GLU A 97 -13.99 17.39 5.91
CA GLU A 97 -12.77 17.59 5.12
C GLU A 97 -12.21 16.30 4.48
N ILE A 98 -12.37 15.14 5.14
CA ILE A 98 -11.87 13.86 4.63
C ILE A 98 -12.87 13.29 3.61
N GLU A 99 -14.16 13.42 3.89
CA GLU A 99 -15.22 13.04 2.93
C GLU A 99 -15.16 13.87 1.65
N GLU A 100 -14.84 15.16 1.75
CA GLU A 100 -14.61 16.03 0.59
C GLU A 100 -13.34 15.60 -0.16
N TYR A 101 -12.27 15.29 0.55
CA TYR A 101 -11.04 14.77 -0.05
C TYR A 101 -11.27 13.46 -0.83
N TYR A 102 -12.04 12.50 -0.30
CA TYR A 102 -12.30 11.26 -1.05
C TYR A 102 -13.04 11.48 -2.36
N LYS A 103 -13.80 12.58 -2.49
CA LYS A 103 -14.45 12.95 -3.76
C LYS A 103 -13.45 13.52 -4.79
N THR A 104 -12.28 14.00 -4.36
CA THR A 104 -11.22 14.52 -5.23
C THR A 104 -10.25 13.45 -5.72
N ILE A 105 -10.23 12.27 -5.08
CA ILE A 105 -9.45 11.09 -5.51
C ILE A 105 -9.62 10.86 -7.01
N SER A 106 -8.50 10.68 -7.70
CA SER A 106 -8.42 10.55 -9.16
C SER A 106 -7.81 9.21 -9.56
N ASN A 107 -7.80 8.93 -10.87
CA ASN A 107 -7.08 7.76 -11.40
C ASN A 107 -5.58 7.76 -11.05
N ASP A 108 -4.95 8.91 -10.76
CA ASP A 108 -3.55 8.90 -10.29
C ASP A 108 -3.42 8.20 -8.94
N HIS A 109 -4.37 8.41 -8.03
CA HIS A 109 -4.39 7.78 -6.71
C HIS A 109 -4.67 6.29 -6.81
N ILE A 110 -5.57 5.89 -7.72
CA ILE A 110 -5.86 4.48 -7.98
C ILE A 110 -4.65 3.78 -8.62
N PHE A 111 -3.90 4.51 -9.47
CA PHE A 111 -2.65 4.01 -10.01
C PHE A 111 -1.60 3.77 -8.93
N CYS A 112 -1.54 4.57 -7.86
CA CYS A 112 -0.63 4.31 -6.74
C CYS A 112 -0.85 2.92 -6.14
N ILE A 113 -2.11 2.46 -6.05
CA ILE A 113 -2.43 1.14 -5.52
C ILE A 113 -1.85 0.05 -6.45
N LEU A 114 -2.05 0.16 -7.76
CA LEU A 114 -1.43 -0.78 -8.70
C LEU A 114 0.11 -0.74 -8.67
N ALA A 115 0.68 0.45 -8.51
CA ALA A 115 2.12 0.63 -8.38
C ALA A 115 2.65 0.00 -7.07
N HIS A 116 1.90 0.12 -5.98
CA HIS A 116 2.18 -0.55 -4.70
C HIS A 116 2.24 -2.07 -4.90
N GLU A 117 1.23 -2.67 -5.56
CA GLU A 117 1.21 -4.12 -5.84
C GLU A 117 2.40 -4.62 -6.69
N LEU A 118 2.92 -3.78 -7.59
CA LEU A 118 4.14 -4.10 -8.34
C LEU A 118 5.41 -3.93 -7.49
N THR A 119 5.39 -3.01 -6.52
CA THR A 119 6.56 -2.70 -5.69
C THR A 119 6.92 -3.87 -4.78
N HIS A 120 5.95 -4.65 -4.31
CA HIS A 120 6.18 -5.90 -3.57
C HIS A 120 7.11 -6.89 -4.28
N HIS A 121 7.23 -6.82 -5.62
CA HIS A 121 8.11 -7.70 -6.39
C HIS A 121 9.57 -7.22 -6.41
N SER A 122 9.93 -6.18 -5.65
CA SER A 122 11.31 -5.71 -5.51
C SER A 122 12.15 -6.67 -4.66
N ASP A 123 13.32 -7.04 -5.18
CA ASP A 123 14.28 -7.89 -4.43
C ASP A 123 14.95 -7.17 -3.25
N LEU A 124 14.64 -5.87 -3.05
CA LEU A 124 15.05 -5.15 -1.85
C LEU A 124 14.26 -5.59 -0.61
N PHE A 125 13.13 -6.26 -0.76
CA PHE A 125 12.42 -6.83 0.37
C PHE A 125 13.01 -8.18 0.75
N LEU A 126 12.98 -8.48 2.05
CA LEU A 126 13.56 -9.70 2.60
C LEU A 126 12.59 -10.87 2.59
N ASP A 127 11.30 -10.58 2.41
CA ASP A 127 10.23 -11.56 2.56
C ASP A 127 9.88 -12.13 1.19
N GLU A 128 9.79 -13.46 1.12
CA GLU A 128 9.24 -14.13 -0.05
C GLU A 128 7.72 -14.31 0.13
N PHE A 129 6.96 -14.26 -0.96
CA PHE A 129 5.50 -14.44 -0.99
C PHE A 129 4.98 -15.71 -0.28
N ASP A 130 5.82 -16.74 -0.13
CA ASP A 130 5.47 -18.04 0.46
C ASP A 130 6.04 -18.19 1.90
N ASP A 131 6.65 -17.15 2.48
CA ASP A 131 7.30 -17.24 3.80
C ASP A 131 6.29 -17.00 4.94
N ASP A 132 6.36 -17.83 5.99
CA ASP A 132 5.51 -17.75 7.19
C ASP A 132 5.91 -16.58 8.12
N ARG A 133 6.65 -15.59 7.61
CA ARG A 133 7.11 -14.44 8.41
C ARG A 133 5.96 -13.49 8.66
N LEU A 134 5.57 -13.38 9.92
CA LEU A 134 4.46 -12.51 10.35
C LEU A 134 4.93 -11.22 11.04
N ASP A 135 6.24 -11.00 11.16
CA ASP A 135 6.85 -9.94 11.97
C ASP A 135 7.46 -8.83 11.11
N SER A 136 7.12 -7.57 11.44
CA SER A 136 7.64 -6.34 10.80
C SER A 136 7.28 -6.15 9.31
N ILE A 137 6.13 -6.70 8.87
CA ILE A 137 5.54 -6.49 7.54
C ILE A 137 5.31 -4.99 7.25
N TRP A 138 5.12 -4.19 8.30
CA TRP A 138 4.97 -2.74 8.19
C TRP A 138 6.05 -2.05 7.36
N PHE A 139 7.29 -2.56 7.35
CA PHE A 139 8.36 -1.95 6.58
C PHE A 139 8.10 -2.10 5.09
N GLU A 140 7.74 -3.30 4.65
CA GLU A 140 7.44 -3.58 3.25
C GLU A 140 6.21 -2.82 2.79
N GLU A 141 5.09 -2.97 3.49
CA GLU A 141 3.84 -2.26 3.17
C GLU A 141 4.04 -0.74 3.17
N GLY A 142 4.73 -0.21 4.18
CA GLY A 142 5.05 1.21 4.27
C GLY A 142 5.96 1.70 3.15
N MET A 143 6.93 0.89 2.71
CA MET A 143 7.81 1.23 1.59
C MET A 143 7.08 1.17 0.26
N CYS A 144 6.24 0.16 0.04
CA CYS A 144 5.38 0.04 -1.13
C CYS A 144 4.42 1.23 -1.22
N GLU A 145 3.81 1.64 -0.10
CA GLU A 145 3.00 2.86 0.01
C GLU A 145 3.83 4.11 -0.32
N TYR A 146 5.00 4.27 0.30
CA TYR A 146 5.83 5.45 0.11
C TYR A 146 6.34 5.59 -1.33
N LEU A 147 6.92 4.53 -1.90
CA LEU A 147 7.48 4.54 -3.26
C LEU A 147 6.39 4.75 -4.29
N SER A 148 5.27 4.05 -4.18
CA SER A 148 4.17 4.19 -5.14
C SER A 148 3.62 5.62 -5.12
N LYS A 149 3.34 6.19 -3.95
CA LYS A 149 2.86 7.59 -3.85
C LYS A 149 3.92 8.59 -4.31
N LYS A 150 5.15 8.51 -3.79
CA LYS A 150 6.22 9.50 -4.03
C LYS A 150 6.64 9.58 -5.50
N LEU A 151 6.65 8.45 -6.19
CA LEU A 151 7.17 8.35 -7.56
C LEU A 151 6.08 8.53 -8.62
N THR A 152 4.79 8.48 -8.25
CA THR A 152 3.68 8.50 -9.22
C THR A 152 2.71 9.67 -9.05
N LEU A 153 2.60 10.24 -7.85
CA LEU A 153 1.84 11.45 -7.59
C LEU A 153 2.71 12.69 -7.82
N ASN A 154 2.06 13.82 -8.10
CA ASN A 154 2.74 15.11 -7.99
C ASN A 154 2.90 15.54 -6.52
N GLU A 155 3.76 16.51 -6.27
CA GLU A 155 4.10 16.99 -4.92
C GLU A 155 2.85 17.39 -4.10
N ASN A 156 1.92 18.14 -4.70
CA ASN A 156 0.70 18.56 -4.00
C ASN A 156 -0.19 17.35 -3.63
N GLN A 157 -0.35 16.39 -4.54
CA GLN A 157 -1.12 15.17 -4.29
C GLN A 157 -0.47 14.31 -3.19
N PHE A 158 0.86 14.17 -3.23
CA PHE A 158 1.63 13.44 -2.23
C PHE A 158 1.49 14.07 -0.84
N ASP A 159 1.64 15.38 -0.74
CA ASP A 159 1.52 16.11 0.52
C ASP A 159 0.08 16.06 1.06
N GLU A 160 -0.92 16.18 0.19
CA GLU A 160 -2.33 16.11 0.57
C GLU A 160 -2.69 14.72 1.12
N VAL A 161 -2.32 13.63 0.42
CA VAL A 161 -2.60 12.27 0.91
C VAL A 161 -1.87 12.00 2.21
N ALA A 162 -0.60 12.41 2.33
CA ALA A 162 0.17 12.23 3.55
C ALA A 162 -0.43 12.98 4.73
N LYS A 163 -0.95 14.19 4.50
CA LYS A 163 -1.66 14.94 5.54
C LYS A 163 -2.95 14.23 5.95
N LYS A 164 -3.76 13.77 4.98
CA LYS A 164 -5.04 13.11 5.28
C LYS A 164 -4.88 11.77 5.98
N GLU A 165 -3.85 10.99 5.64
CA GLU A 165 -3.54 9.75 6.36
C GLU A 165 -3.08 10.01 7.79
N LEU A 166 -2.31 11.08 8.04
CA LEU A 166 -1.96 11.48 9.40
C LEU A 166 -3.19 11.91 10.23
N GLU A 167 -4.11 12.67 9.62
CA GLU A 167 -5.40 13.03 10.24
C GLU A 167 -6.21 11.77 10.61
N LEU A 168 -6.24 10.77 9.72
CA LEU A 168 -6.93 9.50 9.96
C LEU A 168 -6.30 8.69 11.10
N ILE A 169 -4.96 8.66 11.21
CA ILE A 169 -4.28 8.04 12.34
C ILE A 169 -4.73 8.69 13.65
N HIS A 170 -4.72 10.01 13.73
CA HIS A 170 -5.15 10.70 14.95
C HIS A 170 -6.63 10.47 15.25
N LEU A 171 -7.49 10.43 14.24
CA LEU A 171 -8.92 10.17 14.38
C LEU A 171 -9.20 8.79 15.00
N PHE A 172 -8.43 7.78 14.61
CA PHE A 172 -8.64 6.39 15.00
C PHE A 172 -7.71 5.87 16.12
N LYS A 173 -6.78 6.70 16.60
CA LYS A 173 -5.76 6.35 17.60
C LYS A 173 -6.32 5.67 18.85
N ASP A 174 -7.39 6.18 19.43
CA ASP A 174 -7.95 5.61 20.67
C ASP A 174 -8.57 4.22 20.45
N LYS A 175 -9.03 3.95 19.22
CA LYS A 175 -9.71 2.72 18.84
C LYS A 175 -8.73 1.64 18.39
N TYR A 176 -7.78 2.00 17.52
CA TYR A 176 -6.86 1.06 16.86
C TYR A 176 -5.39 1.24 17.25
N GLY A 177 -5.01 2.25 18.03
CA GLY A 177 -3.60 2.55 18.34
C GLY A 177 -2.99 1.82 19.54
N LYS A 178 -3.60 0.74 20.04
CA LYS A 178 -3.17 0.07 21.29
C LYS A 178 -2.25 -1.14 21.07
N HIS A 179 -1.59 -1.22 19.91
CA HIS A 179 -0.64 -2.27 19.54
C HIS A 179 0.60 -1.71 18.85
N SER A 180 1.69 -2.49 18.86
CA SER A 180 2.94 -2.12 18.20
C SER A 180 2.76 -2.07 16.70
N LEU A 181 3.62 -1.31 16.00
CA LEU A 181 3.63 -1.37 14.53
C LEU A 181 4.24 -2.69 14.04
N ASP A 182 5.11 -3.31 14.84
CA ASP A 182 5.63 -4.65 14.55
C ASP A 182 4.56 -5.75 14.63
N ASP A 183 3.39 -5.48 15.23
CA ASP A 183 2.25 -6.40 15.27
C ASP A 183 1.41 -6.34 13.98
N PHE A 184 1.74 -5.44 13.04
CA PHE A 184 1.07 -5.37 11.73
C PHE A 184 1.32 -6.66 10.95
N GLY A 185 0.23 -7.36 10.61
CA GLY A 185 0.25 -8.67 9.96
C GLY A 185 -0.51 -9.71 10.77
N THR A 186 0.08 -10.15 11.90
CA THR A 186 -0.48 -11.17 12.79
C THR A 186 -1.91 -10.88 13.27
N GLY A 187 -2.24 -9.61 13.56
CA GLY A 187 -3.58 -9.21 14.03
C GLY A 187 -4.47 -8.58 12.96
N SER A 188 -3.88 -7.96 11.94
CA SER A 188 -4.60 -7.10 10.99
C SER A 188 -5.39 -7.90 9.97
N TYR A 189 -4.90 -9.09 9.56
CA TYR A 189 -5.65 -9.99 8.66
C TYR A 189 -6.69 -10.86 9.39
N GLU A 190 -6.53 -11.09 10.70
CA GLU A 190 -7.57 -11.70 11.54
C GLU A 190 -8.70 -10.71 11.86
N ALA A 191 -8.38 -9.42 11.95
CA ALA A 191 -9.33 -8.33 12.08
C ALA A 191 -10.03 -8.08 10.74
N LYS A 192 -11.25 -8.61 10.57
CA LYS A 192 -12.12 -8.40 9.40
C LYS A 192 -12.59 -6.94 9.19
N ASN A 193 -11.94 -5.96 9.81
CA ASN A 193 -12.33 -4.57 9.72
C ASN A 193 -11.34 -3.79 8.84
N LEU A 194 -11.85 -3.31 7.70
CA LEU A 194 -11.13 -2.46 6.76
C LEU A 194 -10.37 -1.33 7.44
N THR A 195 -11.01 -0.59 8.36
CA THR A 195 -10.38 0.56 9.02
C THR A 195 -9.21 0.14 9.90
N SER A 196 -9.30 -1.01 10.56
CA SER A 196 -8.20 -1.53 11.37
C SER A 196 -7.00 -1.90 10.51
N ILE A 197 -7.24 -2.49 9.33
CA ILE A 197 -6.18 -2.80 8.35
C ILE A 197 -5.55 -1.49 7.87
N MET A 198 -6.37 -0.57 7.35
CA MET A 198 -5.88 0.70 6.80
C MET A 198 -5.13 1.55 7.84
N TYR A 199 -5.51 1.46 9.12
CA TYR A 199 -4.82 2.15 10.21
C TYR A 199 -3.34 1.77 10.31
N ASP A 200 -3.02 0.49 10.14
CA ASP A 200 -1.63 0.03 10.16
C ASP A 200 -0.90 0.40 8.86
N TYR A 201 -1.57 0.40 7.70
CA TYR A 201 -1.02 0.94 6.45
C TYR A 201 -0.63 2.43 6.59
N TRP A 202 -1.52 3.27 7.13
CA TRP A 202 -1.24 4.70 7.32
C TRP A 202 -0.05 4.92 8.26
N ARG A 203 -0.01 4.20 9.38
CA ARG A 203 1.13 4.26 10.31
C ARG A 203 2.44 3.82 9.66
N SER A 204 2.40 2.76 8.87
CA SER A 204 3.55 2.23 8.13
C SER A 204 4.08 3.27 7.14
N PHE A 205 3.20 3.85 6.32
CA PHE A 205 3.53 4.92 5.38
C PHE A 205 4.16 6.13 6.10
N GLN A 206 3.55 6.65 7.17
CA GLN A 206 4.09 7.80 7.91
C GLN A 206 5.46 7.50 8.52
N THR A 207 5.65 6.27 9.01
CA THR A 207 6.92 5.82 9.60
C THR A 207 8.02 5.76 8.55
N ILE A 208 7.73 5.21 7.38
CA ILE A 208 8.68 5.18 6.27
C ILE A 208 8.98 6.58 5.76
N LYS A 209 7.96 7.43 5.57
CA LYS A 209 8.13 8.83 5.18
C LYS A 209 9.09 9.55 6.14
N TYR A 210 8.91 9.37 7.46
CA TYR A 210 9.82 9.91 8.47
C TYR A 210 11.24 9.36 8.33
N LEU A 211 11.40 8.06 8.14
CA LEU A 211 12.72 7.43 7.97
C LEU A 211 13.45 7.93 6.72
N VAL A 212 12.74 8.11 5.60
CA VAL A 212 13.32 8.56 4.35
C VAL A 212 13.61 10.05 4.40
N GLU A 213 12.60 10.88 4.66
CA GLU A 213 12.68 12.32 4.46
C GLU A 213 13.45 13.00 5.60
N GLU A 214 13.17 12.64 6.85
CA GLU A 214 13.75 13.30 8.04
C GLU A 214 15.04 12.64 8.54
N ARG A 215 15.07 11.30 8.58
CA ARG A 215 16.20 10.55 9.16
C ARG A 215 17.31 10.27 8.15
N SER A 216 16.96 10.17 6.87
CA SER A 216 17.89 9.78 5.80
C SER A 216 18.10 10.87 4.75
N ASN A 217 17.58 12.09 4.99
CA ASN A 217 17.70 13.23 4.08
C ASN A 217 17.29 12.88 2.64
N ASN A 218 16.12 12.26 2.50
CA ASN A 218 15.53 11.75 1.26
C ASN A 218 16.31 10.60 0.59
N ASN A 219 17.21 9.92 1.30
CA ASN A 219 17.92 8.75 0.77
C ASN A 219 17.17 7.44 1.09
N ILE A 220 16.42 6.94 0.11
CA ILE A 220 15.64 5.69 0.22
C ILE A 220 16.57 4.47 0.36
N HIS A 221 17.65 4.40 -0.42
CA HIS A 221 18.59 3.28 -0.36
C HIS A 221 19.24 3.13 1.02
N LEU A 222 19.53 4.25 1.70
CA LEU A 222 20.05 4.19 3.06
C LEU A 222 19.06 3.52 4.02
N VAL A 223 17.75 3.73 3.84
CA VAL A 223 16.73 3.07 4.66
C VAL A 223 16.73 1.55 4.41
N PHE A 224 16.78 1.12 3.14
CA PHE A 224 16.93 -0.31 2.79
C PHE A 224 18.24 -0.92 3.31
N GLU A 225 19.36 -0.20 3.22
CA GLU A 225 20.64 -0.67 3.76
C GLU A 225 20.58 -0.93 5.27
N VAL A 226 19.87 -0.07 6.02
CA VAL A 226 19.66 -0.25 7.47
C VAL A 226 18.73 -1.44 7.73
N TYR A 227 17.66 -1.60 6.93
CA TYR A 227 16.76 -2.75 6.99
C TYR A 227 17.49 -4.08 6.74
N HIS A 228 18.32 -4.16 5.71
CA HIS A 228 19.13 -5.36 5.43
C HIS A 228 20.20 -5.60 6.49
N ARG A 229 20.73 -4.55 7.12
CA ARG A 229 21.69 -4.72 8.22
C ARG A 229 21.03 -5.34 9.45
N TRP A 230 19.82 -4.90 9.79
CA TRP A 230 19.04 -5.50 10.89
C TRP A 230 18.89 -7.02 10.73
N ASP A 231 18.60 -7.47 9.52
CA ASP A 231 18.50 -8.88 9.18
C ASP A 231 19.85 -9.61 9.28
N LYS A 232 20.90 -9.08 8.64
CA LYS A 232 22.26 -9.64 8.66
C LYS A 232 22.85 -9.73 10.08
N GLU A 233 22.45 -8.84 10.98
CA GLU A 233 22.85 -8.85 12.39
C GLU A 233 22.06 -9.86 13.24
N GLY A 234 21.10 -10.56 12.63
CA GLY A 234 20.32 -11.65 13.22
C GLY A 234 19.05 -11.18 13.94
N ARG A 235 18.49 -10.02 13.57
CA ARG A 235 17.19 -9.50 14.06
C ARG A 235 17.04 -9.56 15.59
N LYS A 236 18.10 -9.15 16.32
CA LYS A 236 18.19 -9.30 17.79
C LYS A 236 17.15 -8.51 18.59
N VAL A 237 16.56 -7.50 17.96
CA VAL A 237 15.50 -6.63 18.48
C VAL A 237 14.46 -6.43 17.37
N SER A 238 13.28 -5.96 17.73
CA SER A 238 12.25 -5.60 16.73
C SER A 238 12.75 -4.51 15.77
N LEU A 239 12.16 -4.43 14.58
CA LEU A 239 12.60 -3.47 13.57
C LEU A 239 12.35 -2.02 14.02
N THR A 240 11.24 -1.76 14.71
CA THR A 240 10.96 -0.42 15.26
C THR A 240 12.00 0.01 16.29
N GLN A 241 12.44 -0.91 17.15
CA GLN A 241 13.53 -0.68 18.11
C GLN A 241 14.87 -0.46 17.41
N TYR A 242 15.17 -1.24 16.37
CA TYR A 242 16.41 -1.10 15.61
C TYR A 242 16.54 0.28 14.94
N PHE A 243 15.43 0.81 14.41
CA PHE A 243 15.36 2.18 13.87
C PHE A 243 15.22 3.28 14.94
N ASN A 244 15.03 2.93 16.22
CA ASN A 244 14.78 3.83 17.35
C ASN A 244 13.52 4.71 17.16
N LEU A 245 12.40 4.08 16.81
CA LEU A 245 11.15 4.75 16.43
C LEU A 245 10.19 5.09 17.58
N ASP A 246 10.49 4.68 18.82
CA ASP A 246 9.56 4.81 19.96
C ASP A 246 8.96 6.22 20.12
N ASN A 247 9.78 7.26 20.06
CA ASN A 247 9.30 8.64 20.21
C ASN A 247 8.40 9.08 19.06
N PHE A 248 8.72 8.67 17.83
CA PHE A 248 7.93 9.01 16.65
C PHE A 248 6.58 8.28 16.67
N LEU A 249 6.59 6.97 16.92
CA LEU A 249 5.37 6.16 16.96
C LEU A 249 4.41 6.60 18.08
N ASN A 250 4.93 7.06 19.22
CA ASN A 250 4.10 7.64 20.28
C ASN A 250 3.42 8.97 19.87
N SER A 251 4.02 9.69 18.92
CA SER A 251 3.50 10.97 18.42
C SER A 251 2.41 10.82 17.36
N LEU A 252 2.39 9.69 16.63
CA LEU A 252 1.29 9.27 15.76
C LEU A 252 0.04 8.98 16.59
#